data_AF-A0A9Q1ACT8-F1
#
_entry.id   AF-A0A9Q1ACT8-F1
#
_cell.length_a   1.000
_cell.length_b   1.000
_cell.length_c   1.000
_cell.angle_alpha   90.00
_cell.angle_beta   90.00
_cell.angle_gamma   90.00
#
_symmetry.space_group_name_H-M   'P 1'
#
loop_
_entity.id
_entity.type
_entity.pdbx_description
1 polymer ?
#
loop_
_entity_poly.entity_id
_entity_poly.type
_entity_poly.pdbx_seq_one_letter_code
_entity_poly.pdbx_strand_id
1 'polypeptide(L)'
;MVGNAVTDNYYDNLGTVTYWWSHAMISDKTYRQLINTCDFRRQKESDECESLYSYAMDQEFGNIDQYNIYAPPCNNSDGSTSTRRSIRLPHHPHKVVRPLSGYDPCTEKYAEIYYNRPDVQRAFHANVTRIPYKWTACSEVLNRNWNDTDVSVLPIYREMLASGLRIWVFSGDVDSVVPVTATRYSLAQLKLATKTPWHPWYVKKQGFITRGTAQTISFFFAAQLQLSSSRHECL
;
A
#
# COMPACT_ATOMS: atom_id res chain seq x y z
N MET A 1 -1.02 -15.47 4.96
CA MET A 1 -1.44 -14.61 3.83
C MET A 1 -0.87 -13.23 4.08
N VAL A 2 -0.48 -12.51 3.04
CA VAL A 2 0.17 -11.19 3.11
C VAL A 2 -0.35 -10.31 1.99
N GLY A 3 -0.62 -9.03 2.30
CA GLY A 3 -1.25 -8.08 1.40
C GLY A 3 -0.42 -6.80 1.32
N ASN A 4 -0.09 -6.31 0.13
CA ASN A 4 0.68 -5.08 -0.09
C ASN A 4 1.95 -4.99 0.80
N ALA A 5 2.63 -6.13 0.98
CA ALA A 5 3.73 -6.22 1.93
C ALA A 5 5.08 -5.98 1.26
N VAL A 6 5.96 -5.22 1.93
CA VAL A 6 7.38 -5.12 1.60
C VAL A 6 7.99 -6.53 1.67
N THR A 7 8.65 -6.93 0.59
CA THR A 7 9.14 -8.28 0.32
C THR A 7 10.64 -8.29 0.00
N ASP A 8 11.13 -7.32 -0.77
CA ASP A 8 12.51 -7.21 -1.22
C ASP A 8 12.81 -5.76 -1.60
N ASN A 9 13.77 -5.13 -0.92
CA ASN A 9 14.06 -3.71 -1.08
C ASN A 9 14.25 -3.30 -2.55
N TYR A 10 15.04 -4.06 -3.31
CA TYR A 10 15.36 -3.70 -4.69
C TYR A 10 14.12 -3.73 -5.58
N TYR A 11 13.39 -4.84 -5.53
CA TYR A 11 12.23 -5.03 -6.39
C TYR A 11 11.03 -4.19 -5.95
N ASP A 12 10.92 -3.92 -4.67
CA ASP A 12 9.86 -3.08 -4.14
C ASP A 12 10.10 -1.62 -4.53
N ASN A 13 11.28 -1.07 -4.28
CA ASN A 13 11.62 0.30 -4.66
C ASN A 13 11.54 0.52 -6.18
N LEU A 14 12.09 -0.40 -6.97
CA LEU A 14 11.99 -0.35 -8.44
C LEU A 14 10.54 -0.44 -8.90
N GLY A 15 9.76 -1.33 -8.29
CA GLY A 15 8.34 -1.51 -8.58
C GLY A 15 7.53 -0.26 -8.26
N THR A 16 7.82 0.38 -7.14
CA THR A 16 7.19 1.63 -6.67
C THR A 16 7.42 2.77 -7.65
N VAL A 17 8.67 3.06 -8.02
CA VAL A 17 8.99 4.12 -8.98
C VAL A 17 8.39 3.83 -10.37
N THR A 18 8.37 2.56 -10.79
CA THR A 18 7.71 2.14 -12.04
C THR A 18 6.20 2.36 -11.98
N TYR A 19 5.57 2.10 -10.84
CA TYR A 19 4.14 2.30 -10.65
C TYR A 19 3.79 3.79 -10.73
N TRP A 20 4.52 4.64 -10.01
CA TRP A 20 4.31 6.09 -10.03
C TRP A 20 4.36 6.64 -11.46
N TRP A 21 5.36 6.20 -12.24
CA TRP A 21 5.49 6.61 -13.64
C TRP A 21 4.34 6.11 -14.51
N SER A 22 4.03 4.81 -14.44
CA SER A 22 2.95 4.21 -15.24
C SER A 22 1.55 4.74 -14.92
N HIS A 23 1.36 5.32 -13.74
CA HIS A 23 0.10 5.95 -13.30
C HIS A 23 0.14 7.49 -13.41
N ALA A 24 1.13 8.04 -14.12
CA ALA A 24 1.29 9.47 -14.37
C ALA A 24 1.38 10.33 -13.09
N MET A 25 1.88 9.76 -11.99
CA MET A 25 2.17 10.49 -10.76
C MET A 25 3.52 11.22 -10.82
N ILE A 26 4.43 10.73 -11.67
CA ILE A 26 5.72 11.36 -11.92
C ILE A 26 6.00 11.50 -13.42
N SER A 27 6.82 12.48 -13.77
CA SER A 27 7.22 12.74 -15.14
C SER A 27 8.25 11.72 -15.65
N ASP A 28 8.33 11.55 -16.98
CA ASP A 28 9.38 10.76 -17.64
C ASP A 28 10.79 11.17 -17.21
N LYS A 29 10.99 12.48 -16.96
CA LYS A 29 12.26 13.02 -16.52
C LYS A 29 12.62 12.50 -15.13
N THR A 30 11.71 12.67 -14.18
CA THR A 30 11.88 12.24 -12.79
C THR A 30 12.06 10.73 -12.71
N TYR A 31 11.26 9.96 -13.45
CA TYR A 31 11.44 8.51 -13.56
C TYR A 31 12.84 8.12 -14.03
N ARG A 32 13.34 8.71 -15.13
CA ARG A 32 14.69 8.42 -15.64
C ARG A 32 15.78 8.81 -14.65
N GLN A 33 15.62 9.92 -13.92
CA GLN A 33 16.58 10.33 -12.89
C GLN A 33 16.61 9.31 -11.74
N LEU A 34 15.45 8.90 -11.21
CA LEU A 34 15.37 7.89 -10.16
C LEU A 34 16.02 6.56 -10.59
N ILE A 35 15.70 6.07 -11.80
CA ILE A 35 16.26 4.81 -12.31
C ILE A 35 17.78 4.86 -12.48
N ASN A 36 18.35 6.02 -12.81
CA ASN A 36 19.78 6.16 -13.07
C ASN A 36 20.60 6.50 -11.80
N THR A 37 19.98 7.13 -10.81
CA THR A 37 20.66 7.65 -9.61
C THR A 37 20.54 6.71 -8.41
N CYS A 38 19.42 6.00 -8.24
CA CYS A 38 19.14 5.18 -7.06
C CYS A 38 19.66 3.73 -7.20
N ASP A 39 20.18 3.14 -6.12
CA ASP A 39 20.62 1.73 -6.07
C ASP A 39 19.42 0.80 -5.87
N PHE A 40 18.39 1.27 -5.16
CA PHE A 40 17.16 0.58 -4.75
C PHE A 40 17.38 -0.57 -3.76
N ARG A 41 18.61 -1.06 -3.59
CA ARG A 41 18.92 -2.19 -2.70
C ARG A 41 18.99 -1.81 -1.23
N ARG A 42 19.18 -0.52 -0.93
CA ARG A 42 19.47 -0.05 0.43
C ARG A 42 18.19 0.45 1.09
N GLN A 43 18.14 0.33 2.41
CA GLN A 43 17.07 0.97 3.20
C GLN A 43 17.22 2.49 3.18
N LYS A 44 18.46 2.99 3.19
CA LYS A 44 18.79 4.40 3.07
C LYS A 44 19.58 4.61 1.78
N GLU A 45 19.03 5.42 0.88
CA GLU A 45 19.67 5.74 -0.39
C GLU A 45 20.68 6.89 -0.24
N SER A 46 21.33 7.25 -1.35
CA SER A 46 22.18 8.44 -1.40
C SER A 46 21.34 9.71 -1.19
N ASP A 47 21.93 10.76 -0.63
CA ASP A 47 21.25 12.05 -0.46
C ASP A 47 20.69 12.59 -1.80
N GLU A 48 21.37 12.29 -2.91
CA GLU A 48 20.89 12.64 -4.25
C GLU A 48 19.60 11.88 -4.61
N CYS A 49 19.54 10.57 -4.39
CA CYS A 49 18.34 9.77 -4.63
C CYS A 49 17.19 10.19 -3.70
N GLU A 50 17.46 10.40 -2.41
CA GLU A 50 16.47 10.89 -1.45
C GLU A 50 15.89 12.25 -1.85
N SER A 51 16.72 13.13 -2.43
CA SER A 51 16.26 14.41 -2.97
C SER A 51 15.33 14.27 -4.18
N LEU A 52 15.53 13.24 -5.01
CA LEU A 52 14.64 12.93 -6.14
C LEU A 52 13.32 12.34 -5.67
N TYR A 53 13.34 11.47 -4.66
CA TYR A 53 12.12 10.97 -4.01
C TYR A 53 11.31 12.12 -3.40
N SER A 54 11.98 13.03 -2.69
CA SER A 54 11.37 14.22 -2.09
C SER A 54 10.78 15.12 -3.18
N TYR A 55 11.51 15.37 -4.27
CA TYR A 55 11.01 16.14 -5.41
C TYR A 55 9.76 15.51 -6.03
N ALA A 56 9.76 14.19 -6.26
CA ALA A 56 8.61 13.48 -6.81
C ALA A 56 7.36 13.66 -5.93
N MET A 57 7.50 13.42 -4.62
CA MET A 57 6.39 13.51 -3.67
C MET A 57 5.90 14.95 -3.48
N ASP A 58 6.81 15.91 -3.33
CA ASP A 58 6.45 17.29 -2.99
C ASP A 58 6.00 18.12 -4.20
N GLN A 59 6.51 17.82 -5.40
CA GLN A 59 6.32 18.66 -6.59
C GLN A 59 5.46 18.00 -7.67
N GLU A 60 5.45 16.67 -7.80
CA GLU A 60 4.76 15.98 -8.90
C GLU A 60 3.49 15.25 -8.46
N PHE A 61 3.48 14.57 -7.30
CA PHE A 61 2.31 13.80 -6.86
C PHE A 61 1.07 14.67 -6.65
N GLY A 62 1.25 15.87 -6.09
CA GLY A 62 0.15 16.71 -5.65
C GLY A 62 -0.63 16.09 -4.49
N ASN A 63 -1.91 16.44 -4.36
CA ASN A 63 -2.74 16.03 -3.22
C ASN A 63 -3.43 14.67 -3.46
N ILE A 64 -2.64 13.60 -3.44
CA ILE A 64 -3.05 12.21 -3.67
C ILE A 64 -2.91 11.40 -2.37
N ASP A 65 -3.88 10.53 -2.07
CA ASP A 65 -3.74 9.49 -1.05
C ASP A 65 -2.91 8.33 -1.63
N GLN A 66 -1.73 8.07 -1.05
CA GLN A 66 -0.82 7.04 -1.55
C GLN A 66 -1.35 5.61 -1.35
N TYR A 67 -2.22 5.39 -0.37
CA TYR A 67 -2.83 4.07 -0.15
C TYR A 67 -3.99 3.79 -1.12
N ASN A 68 -4.49 4.82 -1.79
CA ASN A 68 -5.48 4.71 -2.86
C ASN A 68 -5.45 5.94 -3.77
N ILE A 69 -4.75 5.84 -4.90
CA ILE A 69 -4.50 6.97 -5.80
C ILE A 69 -5.77 7.58 -6.43
N TYR A 70 -6.90 6.89 -6.35
CA TYR A 70 -8.19 7.37 -6.86
C TYR A 70 -9.14 7.87 -5.76
N ALA A 71 -8.77 7.70 -4.49
CA ALA A 71 -9.52 8.24 -3.37
C ALA A 71 -9.21 9.73 -3.15
N PRO A 72 -10.15 10.49 -2.58
CA PRO A 72 -9.81 11.78 -1.99
C PRO A 72 -8.82 11.58 -0.84
N PRO A 73 -7.87 12.50 -0.62
CA PRO A 73 -7.01 12.50 0.57
C PRO A 73 -7.81 12.91 1.81
N CYS A 74 -7.33 12.52 2.99
CA CYS A 74 -7.87 13.00 4.26
C CYS A 74 -7.26 14.36 4.62
N ASN A 75 -8.04 15.44 4.54
CA ASN A 75 -7.59 16.75 5.04
C ASN A 75 -7.91 16.90 6.53
N ASN A 76 -7.08 17.67 7.25
CA ASN A 76 -7.26 17.93 8.69
C ASN A 76 -8.64 18.50 9.08
N SER A 77 -9.29 19.21 8.15
CA SER A 77 -10.65 19.76 8.28
C SER A 77 -11.79 18.75 8.08
N ASP A 78 -11.50 17.59 7.50
CA ASP A 78 -12.52 16.66 6.99
C ASP A 78 -12.98 15.66 8.07
N GLY A 79 -13.15 16.15 9.29
CA GLY A 79 -13.95 15.45 10.28
C GLY A 79 -15.42 15.51 9.85
N SER A 80 -15.95 14.42 9.27
CA SER A 80 -17.39 14.13 9.11
C SER A 80 -18.09 14.46 7.78
N THR A 81 -17.42 14.57 6.64
CA THR A 81 -18.17 14.70 5.36
C THR A 81 -17.64 13.77 4.28
N SER A 82 -18.46 12.76 3.94
CA SER A 82 -18.41 12.05 2.67
C SER A 82 -18.22 13.07 1.55
N THR A 83 -17.01 13.12 0.99
CA THR A 83 -16.67 14.05 -0.09
C THR A 83 -17.36 13.56 -1.37
N ARG A 84 -18.59 14.04 -1.60
CA ARG A 84 -19.31 13.88 -2.87
C ARG A 84 -18.60 14.73 -3.93
N ARG A 85 -17.50 14.24 -4.51
CA ARG A 85 -16.87 14.89 -5.66
C ARG A 85 -17.73 14.66 -6.91
N SER A 86 -18.27 15.73 -7.49
CA SER A 86 -18.93 15.68 -8.79
C SER A 86 -17.86 15.63 -9.89
N ILE A 87 -17.76 14.52 -10.60
CA ILE A 87 -16.86 14.41 -11.76
C ILE A 87 -17.60 14.99 -12.98
N ARG A 88 -16.99 15.98 -13.65
CA ARG A 88 -17.42 16.42 -14.98
C ARG A 88 -16.61 15.65 -16.02
N LEU A 89 -17.24 14.67 -16.67
CA LEU A 89 -16.67 14.01 -17.84
C LEU A 89 -16.92 14.90 -19.07
N PRO A 90 -15.90 15.16 -19.91
CA PRO A 90 -16.17 15.73 -21.22
C PRO A 90 -17.03 14.71 -21.99
N HIS A 91 -18.18 15.14 -22.52
CA HIS A 91 -19.22 14.33 -23.22
C HIS A 91 -20.34 13.70 -22.37
N HIS A 92 -20.54 14.12 -21.11
CA HIS A 92 -21.76 13.78 -20.37
C HIS A 92 -22.43 15.03 -19.79
N PRO A 93 -23.66 15.40 -20.22
CA PRO A 93 -24.34 16.61 -19.76
C PRO A 93 -24.84 16.51 -18.31
N HIS A 94 -24.82 15.32 -17.71
CA HIS A 94 -25.25 15.09 -16.33
C HIS A 94 -24.06 14.88 -15.39
N LYS A 95 -24.06 15.59 -14.26
CA LYS A 95 -23.11 15.36 -13.15
C LYS A 95 -23.32 13.94 -12.63
N VAL A 96 -22.35 13.05 -12.87
CA VAL A 96 -22.36 11.73 -12.26
C VAL A 96 -21.83 11.88 -10.84
N VAL A 97 -22.74 11.91 -9.86
CA VAL A 97 -22.38 11.76 -8.45
C VAL A 97 -22.26 10.27 -8.20
N ARG A 98 -21.04 9.73 -8.37
CA ARG A 98 -20.74 8.42 -7.79
C ARG A 98 -20.27 8.67 -6.37
N PRO A 99 -20.97 8.15 -5.35
CA PRO A 99 -20.30 7.92 -4.08
C PRO A 99 -19.12 7.00 -4.42
N LEU A 100 -17.90 7.44 -4.12
CA LEU A 100 -16.82 6.50 -3.83
C LEU A 100 -17.30 5.76 -2.59
N SER A 101 -18.08 4.70 -2.81
CA SER A 101 -18.63 3.89 -1.75
C SER A 101 -17.45 3.21 -1.09
N GLY A 102 -17.03 3.75 0.05
CA GLY A 102 -16.66 2.97 1.21
C GLY A 102 -15.15 2.76 1.49
N TYR A 103 -14.28 3.44 0.75
CA TYR A 103 -12.97 3.78 1.29
C TYR A 103 -13.04 5.19 1.89
N ASP A 104 -12.73 5.30 3.18
CA ASP A 104 -12.62 6.56 3.90
C ASP A 104 -11.17 6.73 4.37
N PRO A 105 -10.40 7.67 3.77
CA PRO A 105 -8.99 7.89 4.08
C PRO A 105 -8.78 8.40 5.52
N CYS A 106 -9.84 8.88 6.20
CA CYS A 106 -9.76 9.45 7.53
C CYS A 106 -10.01 8.44 8.66
N THR A 107 -10.11 7.14 8.34
CA THR A 107 -10.43 6.08 9.32
C THR A 107 -9.46 6.01 10.49
N GLU A 108 -8.17 6.27 10.26
CA GLU A 108 -7.15 6.31 11.31
C GLU A 108 -7.46 7.36 12.38
N LYS A 109 -7.91 8.56 11.97
CA LYS A 109 -8.32 9.64 12.90
C LYS A 109 -9.46 9.20 13.80
N TYR A 110 -10.42 8.44 13.26
CA TYR A 110 -11.54 7.92 14.05
C TYR A 110 -11.07 6.85 15.05
N ALA A 111 -10.13 6.00 14.64
CA ALA A 111 -9.51 5.02 15.51
C ALA A 111 -8.77 5.69 16.68
N GLU A 112 -7.97 6.74 16.42
CA GLU A 112 -7.26 7.46 17.47
C GLU A 112 -8.21 8.09 18.49
N ILE A 113 -9.30 8.70 18.03
CA ILE A 113 -10.34 9.22 18.92
C ILE A 113 -10.95 8.10 19.76
N TYR A 114 -11.29 6.96 19.13
CA TYR A 114 -11.95 5.84 19.78
C TYR A 114 -11.07 5.17 20.83
N TYR A 115 -9.84 4.79 20.49
CA TYR A 115 -8.93 4.07 21.38
C TYR A 115 -8.37 4.93 22.53
N ASN A 116 -8.50 6.25 22.44
CA ASN A 116 -8.16 7.15 23.54
C ASN A 116 -9.33 7.44 24.50
N ARG A 117 -10.53 6.89 24.27
CA ARG A 117 -11.64 7.05 25.22
C ARG A 117 -11.40 6.23 26.49
N PRO A 118 -11.63 6.79 27.69
CA PRO A 118 -11.40 6.07 28.95
C PRO A 118 -12.26 4.82 29.13
N ASP A 119 -13.51 4.83 28.63
CA ASP A 119 -14.40 3.68 28.68
C ASP A 119 -13.94 2.55 27.75
N VAL A 120 -13.45 2.90 26.55
CA VAL A 120 -12.85 1.97 25.59
C VAL A 120 -11.56 1.36 26.15
N GLN A 121 -10.65 2.18 26.70
CA GLN A 121 -9.43 1.68 27.33
C GLN A 121 -9.73 0.72 28.49
N ARG A 122 -10.74 1.05 29.32
CA ARG A 122 -11.18 0.15 30.40
C ARG A 122 -11.73 -1.16 29.85
N ALA A 123 -12.54 -1.13 28.80
CA ALA A 123 -13.12 -2.32 28.19
C ALA A 123 -12.06 -3.25 27.57
N PHE A 124 -10.98 -2.68 27.01
CA PHE A 124 -9.84 -3.44 26.49
C PHE A 124 -8.80 -3.82 27.55
N HIS A 125 -9.01 -3.45 28.81
CA HIS A 125 -7.99 -3.56 29.86
C HIS A 125 -6.65 -2.89 29.48
N ALA A 126 -6.72 -1.81 28.70
CA ALA A 126 -5.59 -1.01 28.27
C ALA A 126 -5.32 0.13 29.27
N ASN A 127 -4.10 0.66 29.26
CA ASN A 127 -3.69 1.82 30.08
C ASN A 127 -3.91 1.66 31.60
N VAL A 128 -3.84 0.43 32.12
CA VAL A 128 -4.02 0.14 33.57
C VAL A 128 -2.97 0.86 34.42
N THR A 129 -1.75 0.99 33.91
CA THR A 129 -0.61 1.62 34.58
C THR A 129 -0.49 3.13 34.36
N ARG A 130 -1.44 3.75 33.63
CA ARG A 130 -1.44 5.19 33.29
C ARG A 130 -0.18 5.61 32.52
N ILE A 131 -0.02 5.08 31.30
CA ILE A 131 1.06 5.46 30.39
C ILE A 131 0.99 6.97 30.08
N PRO A 132 2.14 7.65 29.94
CA PRO A 132 2.20 9.12 29.88
C PRO A 132 1.87 9.70 28.48
N TYR A 133 1.51 8.85 27.52
CA TYR A 133 1.22 9.25 26.14
C TYR A 133 -0.13 8.68 25.69
N LYS A 134 -0.71 9.28 24.65
CA LYS A 134 -1.94 8.80 24.03
C LYS A 134 -1.65 7.61 23.12
N TRP A 135 -2.66 6.78 22.91
CA TRP A 135 -2.62 5.81 21.84
C TRP A 135 -2.59 6.54 20.49
N THR A 136 -1.69 6.13 19.61
CA THR A 136 -1.63 6.53 18.20
C THR A 136 -1.53 5.27 17.35
N ALA A 137 -1.93 5.33 16.09
CA ALA A 137 -1.86 4.14 15.23
C ALA A 137 -0.41 3.71 14.98
N CYS A 138 0.49 4.68 14.80
CA CYS A 138 1.92 4.50 14.60
C CYS A 138 2.73 5.26 15.65
N SER A 139 3.93 4.76 15.96
CA SER A 139 4.90 5.45 16.81
C SER A 139 6.02 6.02 15.96
N GLU A 140 6.02 7.34 15.74
CA GLU A 140 7.08 8.05 15.01
C GLU A 140 8.47 7.84 15.61
N VAL A 141 8.54 7.67 16.94
CA VAL A 141 9.81 7.42 17.63
C VAL A 141 10.34 6.04 17.25
N LEU A 142 9.51 5.01 17.20
CA LEU A 142 9.96 3.69 16.75
C LEU A 142 10.29 3.72 15.27
N ASN A 143 9.43 4.34 14.46
CA ASN A 143 9.59 4.39 13.01
C ASN A 143 10.94 4.99 12.58
N ARG A 144 11.30 6.14 13.16
CA ARG A 144 12.55 6.85 12.81
C ARG A 144 13.81 6.20 13.38
N ASN A 145 13.68 5.36 14.40
CA ASN A 145 14.82 4.76 15.10
C ASN A 145 14.93 3.24 14.86
N TRP A 146 14.10 2.67 13.99
CA TRP A 146 14.15 1.25 13.66
C TRP A 146 15.34 0.95 12.74
N ASN A 147 16.21 0.04 13.16
CA ASN A 147 17.45 -0.30 12.44
C ASN A 147 17.56 -1.80 12.08
N ASP A 148 16.59 -2.61 12.50
CA ASP A 148 16.59 -4.05 12.27
C ASP A 148 15.72 -4.39 11.05
N THR A 149 16.33 -4.49 9.88
CA THR A 149 15.64 -4.88 8.66
C THR A 149 16.49 -5.80 7.80
N ASP A 150 15.89 -6.89 7.33
CA ASP A 150 16.45 -7.68 6.25
C ASP A 150 16.20 -7.00 4.91
N VAL A 151 17.10 -7.22 3.95
CA VAL A 151 16.96 -6.68 2.57
C VAL A 151 15.87 -7.43 1.79
N SER A 152 15.58 -8.68 2.16
CA SER A 152 14.66 -9.54 1.43
C SER A 152 14.12 -10.64 2.33
N VAL A 153 12.81 -10.87 2.28
CA VAL A 153 12.16 -12.03 2.93
C VAL A 153 11.98 -13.21 1.97
N LEU A 154 12.42 -13.10 0.71
CA LEU A 154 12.35 -14.20 -0.27
C LEU A 154 13.01 -15.51 0.20
N PRO A 155 14.13 -15.51 0.98
CA PRO A 155 14.66 -16.75 1.55
C PRO A 155 13.66 -17.45 2.48
N ILE A 156 12.91 -16.68 3.27
CA ILE A 156 11.87 -17.21 4.18
C ILE A 156 10.73 -17.82 3.35
N TYR A 157 10.30 -17.17 2.27
CA TYR A 157 9.32 -17.77 1.35
C TYR A 157 9.79 -19.13 0.82
N ARG A 158 11.08 -19.27 0.47
CA ARG A 158 11.62 -20.56 -0.02
C ARG A 158 11.58 -21.64 1.05
N GLU A 159 11.91 -21.31 2.30
CA GLU A 159 11.84 -22.24 3.42
C GLU A 159 10.39 -22.70 3.71
N MET A 160 9.46 -21.75 3.77
CA MET A 160 8.04 -22.04 3.97
C MET A 160 7.48 -22.91 2.85
N LEU A 161 7.84 -22.63 1.60
CA LEU A 161 7.47 -23.44 0.44
C LEU A 161 8.04 -24.86 0.51
N ALA A 162 9.31 -25.01 0.89
CA ALA A 162 9.96 -26.30 1.05
C ALA A 162 9.30 -27.13 2.16
N SER A 163 8.77 -26.46 3.19
CA SER A 163 8.02 -27.07 4.29
C SER A 163 6.56 -27.40 3.94
N GLY A 164 6.11 -27.11 2.72
CA GLY A 164 4.76 -27.38 2.27
C GLY A 164 3.69 -26.41 2.78
N LEU A 165 4.09 -25.24 3.33
CA LEU A 165 3.15 -24.24 3.79
C LEU A 165 2.46 -23.55 2.61
N ARG A 166 1.14 -23.35 2.74
CA ARG A 166 0.35 -22.60 1.77
C ARG A 166 0.42 -21.11 2.08
N ILE A 167 0.91 -20.36 1.12
CA ILE A 167 1.16 -18.94 1.16
C ILE A 167 0.22 -18.27 0.15
N TRP A 168 -0.42 -17.18 0.58
CA TRP A 168 -1.23 -16.35 -0.30
C TRP A 168 -0.65 -14.95 -0.21
N VAL A 169 -0.33 -14.39 -1.37
CA VAL A 169 0.12 -13.01 -1.49
C VAL A 169 -0.96 -12.28 -2.27
N PHE A 170 -1.26 -11.03 -1.92
CA PHE A 170 -2.16 -10.21 -2.69
C PHE A 170 -1.72 -8.75 -2.69
N SER A 171 -2.16 -7.99 -3.68
CA SER A 171 -1.95 -6.55 -3.74
C SER A 171 -3.23 -5.85 -4.18
N GLY A 172 -3.60 -4.77 -3.50
CA GLY A 172 -4.47 -3.74 -4.06
C GLY A 172 -3.74 -3.07 -5.23
N ASP A 173 -4.41 -2.94 -6.37
CA ASP A 173 -3.81 -2.43 -7.61
C ASP A 173 -3.83 -0.90 -7.73
N VAL A 174 -4.36 -0.21 -6.71
CA VAL A 174 -4.44 1.26 -6.61
C VAL A 174 -3.59 1.84 -5.47
N ASP A 175 -2.83 0.98 -4.79
CA ASP A 175 -1.84 1.37 -3.77
C ASP A 175 -0.53 1.79 -4.44
N SER A 176 -0.02 2.98 -4.10
CA SER A 176 1.26 3.48 -4.58
C SER A 176 2.40 3.36 -3.56
N VAL A 177 2.11 2.89 -2.34
CA VAL A 177 3.11 2.69 -1.29
C VAL A 177 3.87 1.38 -1.53
N VAL A 178 3.15 0.26 -1.63
CA VAL A 178 3.71 -1.04 -2.04
C VAL A 178 2.86 -1.61 -3.19
N PRO A 179 3.07 -1.11 -4.42
CA PRO A 179 2.19 -1.39 -5.53
C PRO A 179 2.28 -2.84 -6.04
N VAL A 180 1.29 -3.23 -6.83
CA VAL A 180 1.26 -4.48 -7.60
C VAL A 180 2.58 -4.79 -8.33
N THR A 181 3.23 -3.78 -8.90
CA THR A 181 4.51 -3.92 -9.62
C THR A 181 5.63 -4.42 -8.72
N ALA A 182 5.75 -3.87 -7.50
CA ALA A 182 6.70 -4.29 -6.49
C ALA A 182 6.54 -5.78 -6.18
N THR A 183 5.34 -6.17 -5.74
CA THR A 183 5.05 -7.57 -5.40
C THR A 183 5.26 -8.52 -6.59
N ARG A 184 4.90 -8.10 -7.82
CA ARG A 184 5.13 -8.90 -9.04
C ARG A 184 6.61 -9.15 -9.30
N TYR A 185 7.45 -8.13 -9.14
CA TYR A 185 8.89 -8.24 -9.36
C TYR A 185 9.54 -9.13 -8.30
N SER A 186 9.19 -8.93 -7.03
CA SER A 186 9.69 -9.73 -5.91
C SER A 186 9.33 -11.21 -6.05
N LEU A 187 8.06 -11.53 -6.33
CA LEU A 187 7.62 -12.92 -6.50
C LEU A 187 8.20 -13.60 -7.74
N ALA A 188 8.53 -12.85 -8.80
CA ALA A 188 9.17 -13.41 -9.98
C ALA A 188 10.55 -14.04 -9.65
N GLN A 189 11.24 -13.54 -8.63
CA GLN A 189 12.55 -14.06 -8.20
C GLN A 189 12.50 -15.40 -7.47
N LEU A 190 11.32 -15.83 -7.04
CA LEU A 190 11.13 -17.19 -6.53
C LEU A 190 11.23 -18.23 -7.65
N LYS A 191 11.17 -17.82 -8.93
CA LYS A 191 11.31 -18.68 -10.12
C LYS A 191 10.41 -19.92 -10.08
N LEU A 192 9.21 -19.76 -9.50
CA LEU A 192 8.25 -20.86 -9.34
C LEU A 192 7.57 -21.18 -10.67
N ALA A 193 7.33 -22.47 -10.91
CA ALA A 193 6.50 -22.91 -12.03
C ALA A 193 5.09 -22.33 -11.91
N THR A 194 4.55 -21.82 -13.01
CA THR A 194 3.17 -21.34 -13.07
C THR A 194 2.25 -22.54 -13.19
N LYS A 195 1.37 -22.74 -12.19
CA LYS A 195 0.37 -23.82 -12.19
C LYS A 195 -0.90 -23.39 -12.94
N THR A 196 -1.34 -22.17 -12.69
CA THR A 196 -2.51 -21.58 -13.34
C THR A 196 -2.08 -20.26 -13.99
N PRO A 197 -2.23 -20.12 -15.32
CA PRO A 197 -1.95 -18.87 -15.99
C PRO A 197 -2.73 -17.70 -15.38
N TRP A 198 -2.25 -16.51 -15.66
CA TRP A 198 -2.90 -15.28 -15.23
C TRP A 198 -4.34 -15.23 -15.75
N HIS A 199 -5.32 -15.12 -14.86
CA HIS A 199 -6.72 -15.09 -15.23
C HIS A 199 -7.55 -14.23 -14.28
N PRO A 200 -8.69 -13.70 -14.74
CA PRO A 200 -9.56 -12.98 -13.85
C PRO A 200 -10.28 -13.90 -12.85
N TRP A 201 -10.53 -13.42 -11.63
CA TRP A 201 -11.49 -13.99 -10.69
C TRP A 201 -12.67 -13.04 -10.51
N TYR A 202 -13.83 -13.57 -10.09
CA TYR A 202 -15.06 -12.78 -10.04
C TYR A 202 -15.78 -12.88 -8.70
N VAL A 203 -16.25 -11.75 -8.19
CA VAL A 203 -17.21 -11.68 -7.09
C VAL A 203 -18.45 -10.96 -7.59
N LYS A 204 -19.61 -11.63 -7.57
CA LYS A 204 -20.89 -11.01 -7.97
C LYS A 204 -20.80 -10.26 -9.33
N LYS A 205 -20.10 -10.85 -10.31
CA LYS A 205 -19.84 -10.31 -11.67
C LYS A 205 -18.82 -9.17 -11.78
N GLN A 206 -18.15 -8.79 -10.70
CA GLN A 206 -17.03 -7.84 -10.72
C GLN A 206 -15.72 -8.61 -10.89
N GLY A 207 -14.92 -8.22 -11.90
CA GLY A 207 -13.69 -8.90 -12.28
C GLY A 207 -12.47 -8.37 -11.53
N PHE A 208 -11.61 -9.29 -11.19
CA PHE A 208 -10.33 -9.10 -10.51
C PHE A 208 -9.30 -10.01 -11.15
N ILE A 209 -8.03 -10.00 -10.76
CA ILE A 209 -7.00 -10.75 -11.47
C ILE A 209 -6.20 -11.68 -10.54
N THR A 210 -5.84 -12.88 -11.00
CA THR A 210 -5.05 -13.86 -10.24
C THR A 210 -3.93 -14.46 -11.07
N ARG A 211 -2.91 -14.96 -10.38
CA ARG A 211 -1.90 -15.91 -10.91
C ARG A 211 -1.74 -17.07 -9.94
N GLY A 212 -1.84 -18.30 -10.42
CA GLY A 212 -1.47 -19.49 -9.66
C GLY A 212 -0.02 -19.88 -9.94
N THR A 213 0.89 -19.73 -8.98
CA THR A 213 2.18 -20.44 -9.01
C THR A 213 2.01 -21.82 -8.37
N ALA A 214 3.04 -22.67 -8.31
CA ALA A 214 2.95 -24.05 -7.80
C ALA A 214 2.13 -24.19 -6.50
N GLN A 215 1.64 -25.40 -6.19
CA GLN A 215 0.56 -25.75 -5.22
C GLN A 215 0.47 -24.98 -3.87
N THR A 216 1.50 -24.26 -3.48
CA THR A 216 1.66 -23.54 -2.23
C THR A 216 1.67 -22.00 -2.34
N ILE A 217 1.85 -21.33 -3.50
CA ILE A 217 1.65 -19.87 -3.62
C ILE A 217 0.52 -19.52 -4.59
N SER A 218 -0.43 -18.71 -4.13
CA SER A 218 -1.43 -18.07 -5.00
C SER A 218 -1.34 -16.56 -4.84
N PHE A 219 -1.35 -15.85 -5.98
CA PHE A 219 -1.20 -14.41 -6.04
C PHE A 219 -2.46 -13.76 -6.61
N PHE A 220 -2.99 -12.77 -5.90
CA PHE A 220 -4.27 -12.14 -6.22
C PHE A 220 -4.14 -10.63 -6.30
N PHE A 221 -4.90 -10.05 -7.21
CA PHE A 221 -5.11 -8.62 -7.29
C PHE A 221 -6.56 -8.33 -7.01
N ALA A 222 -6.78 -7.36 -6.15
CA ALA A 222 -8.10 -6.85 -5.87
C ALA A 222 -8.22 -5.39 -6.36
N ALA A 223 -8.92 -5.16 -7.47
CA ALA A 223 -9.57 -3.88 -7.80
C ALA A 223 -10.73 -3.62 -6.82
N GLN A 224 -10.37 -3.24 -5.59
CA GLN A 224 -11.21 -2.93 -4.42
C GLN A 224 -12.72 -3.29 -4.50
N LEU A 225 -13.10 -4.44 -3.91
CA LEU A 225 -14.35 -4.61 -3.15
C LEU A 225 -13.96 -4.58 -1.67
N GLN A 226 -14.50 -3.62 -0.92
CA GLN A 226 -14.24 -3.50 0.51
C GLN A 226 -14.62 -4.76 1.30
N LEU A 227 -13.63 -5.34 1.95
CA LEU A 227 -13.69 -5.65 3.36
C LEU A 227 -12.64 -4.76 4.01
N SER A 228 -13.08 -3.75 4.76
CA SER A 228 -12.19 -2.79 5.41
C SER A 228 -11.34 -3.49 6.46
N SER A 229 -10.12 -3.86 6.07
CA SER A 229 -8.98 -3.92 6.97
C SER A 229 -7.95 -2.97 6.37
N SER A 230 -8.15 -1.67 6.53
CA SER A 230 -7.11 -0.68 6.26
C SER A 230 -6.00 -0.92 7.29
N ARG A 231 -5.07 -1.84 6.98
CA ARG A 231 -3.78 -1.87 7.66
C ARG A 231 -3.01 -0.70 7.07
N HIS A 232 -2.99 0.40 7.81
CA HIS A 232 -1.95 1.40 7.62
C HIS A 232 -0.71 0.75 8.24
N GLU A 233 0.18 0.24 7.39
CA GLU A 233 1.48 -0.25 7.83
C GLU A 233 2.34 0.98 8.09
N CYS A 234 2.84 1.13 9.31
CA CYS A 234 3.81 2.16 9.65
C CYS A 234 5.12 1.76 8.94
N LEU A 235 5.45 2.46 7.86
CA LEU A 235 6.72 2.35 7.13
C LEU A 235 7.72 3.37 7.62
#